data_AF-A0A3N5LF66-F1
#
_entry.id   AF-A0A3N5LF66-F1
#
_cell.length_a   1.000
_cell.length_b   1.000
_cell.length_c   1.000
_cell.angle_alpha   90.00
_cell.angle_beta   90.00
_cell.angle_gamma   90.00
#
_symmetry.space_group_name_H-M   'P 1'
#
loop_
_entity.id
_entity.type
_entity.pdbx_description
1 polymer ?
#
loop_
_entity_poly.entity_id
_entity_poly.type
_entity_poly.pdbx_seq_one_letter_code
_entity_poly.pdbx_strand_id
1 'polypeptide(L)'
;MLRAFRSAFLASVPCAFPTLSANSAWMGGGIANQGYGDINVVNSTLADNSAPDGGGGIFNRGILRMTNVTVVRNQSWAALLPHPGGVANKGGTLHFTNTIIAYSGGDGDCANYEGTSHEGTISTSHNN
;
A
#
# COMPACT_ATOMS: atom_id res chain seq x y z
N MET A 1 -12.50 15.25 -5.28
CA MET A 1 -12.45 14.48 -6.55
C MET A 1 -11.56 13.28 -6.31
N LEU A 2 -12.14 12.08 -6.17
CA LEU A 2 -11.46 10.85 -5.78
C LEU A 2 -10.84 10.18 -7.02
N ARG A 3 -9.51 10.10 -7.13
CA ARG A 3 -8.81 9.35 -8.19
C ARG A 3 -8.40 7.97 -7.67
N ALA A 4 -9.34 7.04 -7.60
CA ALA A 4 -9.01 5.62 -7.43
C ALA A 4 -8.71 5.02 -8.81
N PHE A 5 -7.45 4.70 -9.10
CA PHE A 5 -7.04 4.09 -10.37
C PHE A 5 -7.43 2.60 -10.38
N ARG A 6 -8.39 2.25 -11.25
CA ARG A 6 -8.62 0.86 -11.70
C ARG A 6 -7.74 0.62 -12.94
N SER A 7 -6.81 -0.33 -12.82
CA SER A 7 -6.21 -1.22 -13.84
C SER A 7 -5.90 -0.73 -15.28
N ALA A 8 -4.74 -1.20 -15.77
CA ALA A 8 -4.24 -1.30 -17.15
C ALA A 8 -3.51 -0.08 -17.76
N PHE A 9 -2.17 -0.17 -17.79
CA PHE A 9 -1.27 0.74 -18.50
C PHE A 9 -0.89 0.12 -19.86
N LEU A 10 -1.48 0.61 -20.95
CA LEU A 10 -0.97 0.42 -22.31
C LEU A 10 -0.93 1.79 -23.00
N ALA A 11 0.14 2.55 -22.79
CA ALA A 11 0.61 3.57 -23.73
C ALA A 11 2.01 4.06 -23.33
N SER A 12 2.93 4.00 -24.28
CA SER A 12 4.32 4.41 -24.16
C SER A 12 4.48 5.93 -23.93
N VAL A 13 4.85 6.33 -22.72
CA VAL A 13 5.62 7.56 -22.44
C VAL A 13 6.65 7.25 -21.35
N PRO A 14 7.96 7.15 -21.66
CA PRO A 14 8.96 6.77 -20.68
C PRO A 14 9.48 8.00 -19.91
N CYS A 15 8.66 8.64 -19.06
CA CYS A 15 9.17 9.56 -18.01
C CYS A 15 8.10 10.05 -17.01
N ALA A 16 7.30 9.17 -16.42
CA ALA A 16 6.58 9.53 -15.21
C ALA A 16 6.48 8.29 -14.31
N PHE A 17 7.28 8.24 -13.26
CA PHE A 17 7.01 7.35 -12.13
C PHE A 17 5.67 7.82 -11.54
N PRO A 18 4.55 7.09 -11.68
CA PRO A 18 3.26 7.59 -11.23
C PRO A 18 3.31 7.77 -9.70
N THR A 19 3.03 8.99 -9.26
CA THR A 19 2.91 9.32 -7.84
C THR A 19 1.44 9.33 -7.46
N LEU A 20 1.01 8.40 -6.62
CA LEU A 20 -0.29 8.43 -5.96
C LEU A 20 -0.12 9.18 -4.66
N SER A 21 -0.58 10.43 -4.60
CA SER A 21 -0.44 11.23 -3.40
C SER A 21 -1.65 12.05 -3.00
N ALA A 22 -1.72 12.37 -1.70
CA ALA A 22 -2.77 13.18 -1.10
C ALA A 22 -4.19 12.61 -1.34
N ASN A 23 -4.32 11.30 -1.50
CA ASN A 23 -5.63 10.65 -1.63
C ASN A 23 -6.14 10.24 -0.25
N SER A 24 -7.45 10.39 -0.06
CA SER A 24 -8.12 9.97 1.16
C SER A 24 -9.28 9.04 0.82
N ALA A 25 -9.29 7.84 1.40
CA ALA A 25 -10.35 6.85 1.23
C ALA A 25 -10.67 6.21 2.59
N TRP A 26 -11.80 5.49 2.70
CA TRP A 26 -12.15 4.81 3.96
C TRP A 26 -11.12 3.74 4.33
N MET A 27 -10.65 2.97 3.34
CA MET A 27 -9.60 1.94 3.43
C MET A 27 -8.61 2.13 2.28
N GLY A 28 -7.30 2.08 2.56
CA GLY A 28 -6.27 2.15 1.52
C GLY A 28 -6.29 3.47 0.77
N GLY A 29 -5.82 4.54 1.41
CA GLY A 29 -5.92 5.91 0.88
C GLY A 29 -5.41 6.06 -0.55
N GLY A 30 -4.32 5.37 -0.89
CA GLY A 30 -3.81 5.25 -2.26
C GLY A 30 -4.33 4.02 -3.00
N ILE A 31 -4.19 2.83 -2.39
CA ILE A 31 -4.58 1.55 -3.01
C ILE A 31 -5.40 0.70 -2.04
N ALA A 32 -6.54 0.20 -2.51
CA ALA A 32 -7.37 -0.76 -1.80
C ALA A 32 -7.55 -2.05 -2.64
N ASN A 33 -6.95 -3.14 -2.19
CA ASN A 33 -7.11 -4.47 -2.77
C ASN A 33 -8.04 -5.32 -1.89
N GLN A 34 -9.24 -5.65 -2.38
CA GLN A 34 -10.25 -6.40 -1.61
C GLN A 34 -10.45 -7.83 -2.14
N GLY A 35 -10.63 -8.77 -1.21
CA GLY A 35 -11.28 -10.10 -1.36
C GLY A 35 -10.63 -11.13 -2.27
N TYR A 36 -10.23 -10.76 -3.48
CA TYR A 36 -9.67 -11.62 -4.53
C TYR A 36 -8.84 -10.86 -5.58
N GLY A 37 -8.53 -9.58 -5.36
CA GLY A 37 -7.78 -8.81 -6.34
C GLY A 37 -6.30 -9.19 -6.40
N ASP A 38 -5.75 -9.19 -7.61
CA ASP A 38 -4.32 -9.29 -7.87
C ASP A 38 -3.85 -7.94 -8.41
N ILE A 39 -3.09 -7.18 -7.61
CA ILE A 39 -2.57 -5.87 -7.96
C ILE A 39 -1.05 -5.95 -8.09
N ASN A 40 -0.54 -5.46 -9.21
CA ASN A 40 0.89 -5.26 -9.41
C ASN A 40 1.21 -3.76 -9.49
N VAL A 41 2.08 -3.28 -8.62
CA VAL A 41 2.54 -1.89 -8.55
C VAL A 41 4.02 -1.88 -8.89
N VAL A 42 4.40 -1.12 -9.91
CA VAL A 42 5.78 -1.09 -10.42
C VAL A 42 6.23 0.34 -10.65
N ASN A 43 7.42 0.69 -10.16
CA ASN A 43 8.07 1.99 -10.40
C ASN A 43 7.18 3.18 -9.94
N SER A 44 6.59 3.11 -8.75
CA SER A 44 5.59 4.08 -8.27
C SER A 44 5.96 4.69 -6.93
N THR A 45 5.47 5.90 -6.65
CA THR A 45 5.53 6.49 -5.31
C THR A 45 4.11 6.65 -4.75
N LEU A 46 3.87 6.15 -3.54
CA LEU A 46 2.64 6.36 -2.79
C LEU A 46 2.95 7.24 -1.58
N ALA A 47 2.54 8.51 -1.63
CA ALA A 47 2.90 9.47 -0.59
C ALA A 47 1.71 10.26 -0.05
N ASP A 48 1.71 10.64 1.23
CA ASP A 48 0.68 11.53 1.79
C ASP A 48 -0.76 11.02 1.65
N ASN A 49 -0.98 9.72 1.47
CA ASN A 49 -2.33 9.19 1.42
C ASN A 49 -2.83 8.89 2.83
N SER A 50 -4.14 9.04 3.05
CA SER A 50 -4.76 8.85 4.34
C SER A 50 -5.96 7.92 4.31
N ALA A 51 -6.13 7.10 5.34
CA ALA A 51 -7.33 6.31 5.53
C ALA A 51 -7.70 6.23 7.03
N PRO A 52 -8.98 6.43 7.40
CA PRO A 52 -9.41 6.30 8.78
C PRO A 52 -9.54 4.84 9.24
N ASP A 53 -9.62 3.86 8.34
CA ASP A 53 -9.75 2.45 8.71
C ASP A 53 -8.97 1.56 7.74
N GLY A 54 -7.86 0.95 8.17
CA GLY A 54 -7.06 0.02 7.34
C GLY A 54 -6.14 0.69 6.32
N GLY A 55 -4.87 0.88 6.71
CA GLY A 55 -3.75 1.22 5.82
C GLY A 55 -3.86 2.60 5.19
N GLY A 56 -3.17 3.59 5.74
CA GLY A 56 -3.21 4.96 5.22
C GLY A 56 -2.81 5.06 3.73
N GLY A 57 -1.79 4.30 3.33
CA GLY A 57 -1.35 4.20 1.94
C GLY A 57 -2.05 3.06 1.20
N ILE A 58 -1.93 1.85 1.74
CA ILE A 58 -2.35 0.62 1.08
C ILE A 58 -3.13 -0.26 2.04
N PHE A 59 -4.27 -0.76 1.58
CA PHE A 59 -5.01 -1.84 2.22
C PHE A 59 -5.03 -3.07 1.32
N ASN A 60 -4.64 -4.23 1.84
CA ASN A 60 -4.61 -5.48 1.09
C ASN A 60 -5.38 -6.61 1.79
N ARG A 61 -6.28 -7.28 1.05
CA ARG A 61 -6.90 -8.57 1.39
C ARG A 61 -6.80 -9.59 0.25
N GLY A 62 -6.08 -9.26 -0.82
CA GLY A 62 -5.84 -10.13 -1.99
C GLY A 62 -4.34 -10.36 -2.16
N ILE A 63 -3.88 -10.48 -3.41
CA ILE A 63 -2.45 -10.56 -3.73
C ILE A 63 -1.98 -9.17 -4.17
N LEU A 64 -0.95 -8.63 -3.51
CA LEU A 64 -0.31 -7.37 -3.90
C LEU A 64 1.18 -7.59 -4.11
N ARG A 65 1.66 -7.25 -5.30
CA ARG A 65 3.07 -7.26 -5.67
C ARG A 65 3.55 -5.83 -5.87
N MET A 66 4.67 -5.47 -5.24
CA MET A 66 5.30 -4.16 -5.39
C MET A 66 6.75 -4.33 -5.83
N THR A 67 7.13 -3.66 -6.91
CA THR A 67 8.51 -3.64 -7.44
C THR A 67 8.97 -2.21 -7.67
N ASN A 68 10.10 -1.79 -7.09
CA ASN A 68 10.59 -0.40 -7.20
C ASN A 68 9.55 0.63 -6.73
N VAL A 69 8.92 0.40 -5.58
CA VAL A 69 7.89 1.28 -5.05
C VAL A 69 8.42 2.05 -3.84
N THR A 70 7.98 3.28 -3.63
CA THR A 70 8.23 4.03 -2.39
C THR A 70 6.89 4.39 -1.74
N VAL A 71 6.64 3.91 -0.53
CA VAL A 71 5.45 4.20 0.27
C VAL A 71 5.89 5.05 1.46
N VAL A 72 5.49 6.32 1.51
CA VAL A 72 6.07 7.30 2.43
C VAL A 72 5.05 8.32 2.93
N ARG A 73 5.11 8.73 4.21
CA ARG A 73 4.22 9.78 4.76
C ARG A 73 2.73 9.47 4.62
N ASN A 74 2.35 8.19 4.58
CA ASN A 74 0.95 7.81 4.57
C ASN A 74 0.41 7.72 6.00
N GLN A 75 -0.86 8.04 6.22
CA GLN A 75 -1.42 8.23 7.56
C GLN A 75 -2.68 7.40 7.78
N SER A 76 -2.69 6.60 8.85
CA SER A 76 -3.93 6.04 9.39
C SER A 76 -4.49 6.98 10.46
N TRP A 77 -5.80 7.25 10.43
CA TRP A 77 -6.51 7.99 11.50
C TRP A 77 -7.42 7.07 12.33
N ALA A 78 -7.17 5.77 12.31
CA ALA A 78 -8.00 4.83 13.06
C ALA A 78 -7.87 5.07 14.57
N ALA A 79 -8.91 5.63 15.17
CA ALA A 79 -9.00 5.84 16.62
C ALA A 79 -9.34 4.56 17.39
N LEU A 80 -9.88 3.54 16.70
CA LEU A 80 -10.52 2.38 17.33
C LEU A 80 -9.69 1.09 17.26
N LEU A 81 -8.74 0.99 16.33
CA LEU A 81 -7.85 -0.17 16.19
C LEU A 81 -6.47 0.29 15.71
N PRO A 82 -5.38 -0.32 16.20
CA PRO A 82 -4.04 -0.03 15.71
C PRO A 82 -3.95 -0.44 14.23
N HIS A 83 -3.80 0.54 13.34
CA HIS A 83 -3.63 0.32 11.90
C HIS A 83 -2.37 1.07 11.40
N PRO A 84 -1.54 0.45 10.54
CA PRO A 84 -0.35 1.08 10.00
C PRO A 84 -0.73 2.21 9.06
N GLY A 85 0.12 3.23 9.02
CA GLY A 85 0.01 4.33 8.07
C GLY A 85 0.35 3.92 6.65
N GLY A 86 1.35 3.06 6.47
CA GLY A 86 1.83 2.68 5.15
C GLY A 86 0.97 1.59 4.54
N VAL A 87 1.16 0.34 4.99
CA VAL A 87 0.54 -0.84 4.39
C VAL A 87 -0.14 -1.72 5.44
N ALA A 88 -1.46 -1.88 5.35
CA ALA A 88 -2.23 -2.84 6.13
C ALA A 88 -2.57 -4.07 5.27
N ASN A 89 -2.08 -5.24 5.66
CA ASN A 89 -2.46 -6.51 5.06
C ASN A 89 -3.40 -7.27 6.00
N LYS A 90 -4.58 -7.67 5.53
CA LYS A 90 -5.60 -8.33 6.33
C LYS A 90 -6.05 -9.63 5.65
N GLY A 91 -5.29 -10.70 5.90
CA GLY A 91 -5.51 -12.02 5.29
C GLY A 91 -5.18 -12.12 3.80
N GLY A 92 -4.42 -11.15 3.25
CA GLY A 92 -3.90 -11.21 1.88
C GLY A 92 -2.43 -11.63 1.81
N THR A 93 -1.87 -11.68 0.60
CA THR A 93 -0.44 -11.93 0.34
C THR A 93 0.23 -10.65 -0.14
N LEU A 94 1.40 -10.33 0.42
CA LEU A 94 2.23 -9.20 0.03
C LEU A 94 3.58 -9.68 -0.49
N HIS A 95 4.02 -9.15 -1.63
CA HIS A 95 5.35 -9.37 -2.16
C HIS A 95 6.03 -8.03 -2.45
N PHE A 96 7.20 -7.80 -1.87
CA PHE A 96 7.96 -6.56 -2.02
C PHE A 96 9.34 -6.83 -2.61
N THR A 97 9.65 -6.15 -3.70
CA THR A 97 10.96 -6.19 -4.35
C THR A 97 11.45 -4.76 -4.52
N ASN A 98 12.63 -4.46 -3.99
CA ASN A 98 13.28 -3.15 -4.12
C ASN A 98 12.32 -1.99 -3.75
N THR A 99 11.60 -2.15 -2.63
CA THR A 99 10.51 -1.25 -2.22
C THR A 99 10.82 -0.66 -0.86
N ILE A 100 10.55 0.64 -0.71
CA ILE A 100 10.72 1.39 0.54
C ILE A 100 9.34 1.61 1.15
N ILE A 101 9.16 1.31 2.43
CA ILE A 101 7.98 1.69 3.22
C ILE A 101 8.50 2.36 4.49
N ALA A 102 8.32 3.67 4.60
CA ALA A 102 8.95 4.45 5.67
C ALA A 102 8.14 5.70 6.00
N TYR A 103 8.40 6.29 7.18
CA TYR A 103 7.84 7.58 7.59
C TYR A 103 6.31 7.65 7.49
N SER A 104 5.60 6.53 7.61
CA SER A 104 4.15 6.50 7.60
C SER A 104 3.62 6.52 9.03
N GLY A 105 2.64 7.36 9.31
CA GLY A 105 2.12 7.59 10.66
C GLY A 105 0.86 6.79 10.98
N GLY A 106 0.59 6.57 12.26
CA GLY A 106 -0.35 5.56 12.74
C GLY A 106 0.40 4.53 13.58
N ASP A 107 0.02 3.26 13.51
CA ASP A 107 0.68 2.18 14.27
C ASP A 107 1.88 1.57 13.52
N GLY A 108 2.62 2.38 12.76
CA GLY A 108 3.83 1.99 12.03
C GLY A 108 3.68 1.91 10.51
N ASP A 109 4.76 1.49 9.86
CA ASP A 109 4.90 1.53 8.40
C ASP A 109 4.16 0.39 7.70
N CYS A 110 4.17 -0.82 8.26
CA CYS A 110 3.45 -1.96 7.70
C CYS A 110 3.04 -2.95 8.78
N ALA A 111 1.85 -3.55 8.63
CA ALA A 111 1.34 -4.55 9.56
C ALA A 111 0.53 -5.63 8.82
N ASN A 112 0.58 -6.85 9.35
CA ASN A 112 -0.19 -8.00 8.88
C ASN A 112 -1.18 -8.45 9.97
N TYR A 113 -2.46 -8.53 9.60
CA TYR A 113 -3.57 -8.99 10.43
C TYR A 113 -4.06 -10.33 9.86
N GLU A 114 -4.15 -11.36 10.71
CA GLU A 114 -4.19 -12.75 10.26
C GLU A 114 -5.35 -13.17 9.32
N GLY A 115 -5.01 -14.14 8.46
CA GLY A 115 -5.87 -14.94 7.58
C GLY A 115 -5.04 -15.90 6.70
N THR A 116 -4.46 -16.94 7.32
CA THR A 116 -3.83 -18.18 6.79
C THR A 116 -2.68 -18.13 5.77
N SER A 117 -1.62 -18.86 6.16
CA SER A 117 -0.75 -19.71 5.33
C SER A 117 0.23 -19.02 4.36
N HIS A 118 1.48 -18.99 4.83
CA HIS A 118 2.74 -18.98 4.07
C HIS A 118 3.08 -17.67 3.33
N GLU A 119 4.26 -17.13 3.67
CA GLU A 119 5.01 -16.17 2.84
C GLU A 119 4.46 -14.75 2.71
N GLY A 120 3.87 -14.21 3.78
CA GLY A 120 3.97 -12.77 4.04
C GLY A 120 5.37 -12.43 4.54
N THR A 121 6.44 -12.85 3.85
CA THR A 121 7.78 -12.36 4.15
C THR A 121 7.70 -10.87 3.84
N ILE A 122 7.75 -10.02 4.86
CA ILE A 122 8.35 -8.72 4.63
C ILE A 122 9.82 -9.07 4.39
N SER A 123 10.15 -9.47 3.15
CA SER A 123 11.53 -9.53 2.68
C SER A 123 11.94 -8.08 2.58
N THR A 124 12.25 -7.54 3.75
CA THR A 124 12.79 -6.23 3.88
C THR A 124 14.08 -6.23 3.10
N SER A 125 14.05 -5.78 1.84
CA SER A 125 15.14 -4.94 1.38
C SER A 125 15.03 -3.64 2.19
N HIS A 126 15.35 -3.74 3.49
CA HIS A 126 15.71 -2.61 4.31
C HIS A 126 16.94 -2.02 3.64
N ASN A 127 16.74 -1.08 2.71
CA ASN A 127 17.75 -0.06 2.53
C ASN A 127 17.37 1.02 3.53
N ASN A 128 17.87 0.81 4.75
CA ASN A 128 18.25 1.91 5.62
C ASN A 128 19.37 2.69 4.90
#